data_AF-A0A8J6DH18-F1
#
_entry.id   AF-A0A8J6DH18-F1
#
_cell.length_a   1.000
_cell.length_b   1.000
_cell.length_c   1.000
_cell.angle_alpha   90.00
_cell.angle_beta   90.00
_cell.angle_gamma   90.00
#
_symmetry.space_group_name_H-M   'P 1'
#
loop_
_entity.id
_entity.type
_entity.pdbx_description
1 polymer ?
#
loop_
_entity_poly.entity_id
_entity_poly.type
_entity_poly.pdbx_seq_one_letter_code
_entity_poly.pdbx_strand_id
1 'polypeptide(L)'
;WPYPLFQPQYQNSVHNRHPWYEAQGSVDENPFLWYDCDRHKDTPLGPLGEKVKATKTWTDLTQTLGEVERELRRILPDITLERTSTRGESPTLQAKLSCQHEAQRGPGASWEFSINGQRTLLFDAMTGKWSATDPGASVVKQEWEDNQQLTGYLRTISLGDCSQWLQELLQHWEDMLEPTVLPTKTPETEQSYWVILKIFIPVLSVLVVIIIIFIIIIIIIIIVIIIFFFIFKKSRRPGTTVGEQQAGPRVSGRTV
;
A
#
# COMPACT_ATOMS: atom_id res chain seq x y z
N TRP A 1 5.11 -2.26 -1.65
CA TRP A 1 4.80 -0.98 -2.33
C TRP A 1 6.06 -0.64 -3.12
N PRO A 2 5.99 -0.50 -4.45
CA PRO A 2 7.05 -1.02 -5.33
C PRO A 2 8.25 -0.08 -5.41
N TYR A 3 9.47 -0.62 -5.31
CA TYR A 3 10.73 0.15 -5.29
C TYR A 3 11.52 0.00 -6.59
N PRO A 4 11.69 1.04 -7.42
CA PRO A 4 12.66 0.99 -8.50
C PRO A 4 14.07 1.00 -7.93
N LEU A 5 14.80 -0.08 -8.20
CA LEU A 5 16.19 -0.28 -7.82
C LEU A 5 17.02 -0.21 -9.10
N PHE A 6 17.84 0.82 -9.23
CA PHE A 6 18.86 0.92 -10.28
C PHE A 6 20.21 0.53 -9.67
N GLN A 7 20.84 -0.51 -10.18
CA GLN A 7 22.12 -1.03 -9.70
C GLN A 7 23.19 -1.02 -10.81
N PRO A 8 23.84 0.12 -11.09
CA PRO A 8 25.06 0.16 -11.90
C PRO A 8 26.28 -0.43 -11.18
N GLN A 9 26.89 -1.49 -11.71
CA GLN A 9 28.16 -2.04 -11.23
C GLN A 9 29.34 -1.54 -12.07
N TYR A 10 30.33 -0.93 -11.42
CA TYR A 10 31.59 -0.43 -11.99
C TYR A 10 32.80 -1.23 -11.51
N GLN A 11 33.73 -1.52 -12.41
CA GLN A 11 34.96 -2.22 -12.06
C GLN A 11 36.08 -1.70 -12.95
N ASN A 12 37.05 -0.99 -12.37
CA ASN A 12 38.27 -0.63 -13.09
C ASN A 12 39.10 -1.91 -13.18
N SER A 13 39.61 -2.32 -14.35
CA SER A 13 40.57 -3.43 -14.47
C SER A 13 41.61 -3.14 -15.57
N VAL A 14 42.88 -3.11 -15.17
CA VAL A 14 44.02 -2.83 -16.08
C VAL A 14 44.51 -4.12 -16.78
N HIS A 15 43.87 -5.28 -16.58
CA HIS A 15 44.22 -6.54 -17.26
C HIS A 15 43.01 -7.21 -17.94
N ASN A 16 43.01 -7.16 -19.27
CA ASN A 16 42.15 -7.85 -20.23
C ASN A 16 41.59 -9.21 -19.76
N ARG A 17 40.25 -9.31 -19.56
CA ARG A 17 39.34 -10.40 -20.02
C ARG A 17 37.97 -10.54 -19.32
N HIS A 18 37.41 -9.53 -18.64
CA HIS A 18 36.04 -9.59 -18.11
C HIS A 18 35.29 -8.28 -18.44
N PRO A 19 34.03 -8.33 -18.90
CA PRO A 19 33.34 -7.17 -19.47
C PRO A 19 33.09 -6.09 -18.42
N TRP A 20 33.08 -4.87 -18.93
CA TRP A 20 33.32 -3.63 -18.24
C TRP A 20 31.98 -2.90 -18.07
N TYR A 21 31.59 -2.61 -16.83
CA TYR A 21 30.39 -1.84 -16.46
C TYR A 21 29.05 -2.44 -16.94
N GLU A 22 28.23 -2.91 -15.99
CA GLU A 22 26.88 -3.43 -16.26
C GLU A 22 25.87 -2.66 -15.42
N ALA A 23 24.67 -2.43 -15.93
CA ALA A 23 23.59 -1.83 -15.16
C ALA A 23 22.32 -2.68 -15.21
N GLN A 24 21.66 -2.78 -14.06
CA GLN A 24 20.36 -3.44 -13.94
C GLN A 24 19.33 -2.45 -13.38
N GLY A 25 18.11 -2.51 -13.93
CA GLY A 25 16.94 -1.83 -13.40
C GLY A 25 15.91 -2.85 -12.92
N SER A 26 15.37 -2.62 -11.73
CA SER A 26 14.33 -3.45 -11.11
C SER A 26 13.21 -2.58 -10.55
N VAL A 27 11.98 -3.08 -10.43
CA VAL A 27 10.87 -2.48 -9.67
C VAL A 27 10.38 -3.50 -8.66
N ASP A 28 10.40 -3.16 -7.37
CA ASP A 28 10.10 -4.06 -6.25
C ASP A 28 10.92 -5.36 -6.30
N GLU A 29 12.23 -5.21 -6.50
CA GLU A 29 13.17 -6.34 -6.68
C GLU A 29 12.94 -7.17 -7.95
N ASN A 30 11.91 -6.87 -8.76
CA ASN A 30 11.68 -7.54 -10.03
C ASN A 30 12.47 -6.86 -11.15
N PRO A 31 13.47 -7.53 -11.74
CA PRO A 31 14.28 -6.93 -12.79
C PRO A 31 13.45 -6.72 -14.07
N PHE A 32 13.58 -5.55 -14.68
CA PHE A 32 12.91 -5.18 -15.92
C PHE A 32 13.87 -4.72 -17.03
N LEU A 33 15.10 -4.36 -16.68
CA LEU A 33 16.14 -3.92 -17.60
C LEU A 33 17.49 -4.51 -17.22
N TRP A 34 18.24 -4.96 -18.22
CA TRP A 34 19.68 -5.14 -18.15
C TRP A 34 20.33 -4.34 -19.26
N TYR A 35 21.45 -3.68 -18.97
CA TYR A 35 22.16 -2.82 -19.89
C TYR A 35 23.64 -3.18 -19.91
N ASP A 36 24.09 -3.65 -21.08
CA ASP A 36 25.51 -3.86 -21.41
C ASP A 36 26.10 -2.53 -21.82
N CYS A 37 26.96 -1.98 -20.98
CA CYS A 37 27.45 -0.64 -21.22
C CYS A 37 28.58 -0.60 -22.25
N ASP A 38 29.34 -1.68 -22.38
CA ASP A 38 30.36 -1.82 -23.44
C ASP A 38 29.74 -1.89 -24.83
N ARG A 39 28.65 -2.63 -24.96
CA ARG A 39 27.94 -2.81 -26.23
C ARG A 39 26.87 -1.76 -26.47
N HIS A 40 26.63 -0.90 -25.48
CA HIS A 40 25.51 0.04 -25.43
C HIS A 40 24.19 -0.67 -25.79
N LYS A 41 23.95 -1.80 -25.14
CA LYS A 41 22.81 -2.68 -25.46
C LYS A 41 21.91 -2.86 -24.25
N ASP A 42 20.70 -2.33 -24.39
CA ASP A 42 19.59 -2.56 -23.48
C ASP A 42 18.87 -3.88 -23.80
N THR A 43 18.46 -4.59 -22.75
CA THR A 43 17.72 -5.85 -22.84
C THR A 43 16.52 -5.79 -21.89
N PRO A 44 15.27 -5.87 -22.40
CA PRO A 44 14.09 -5.99 -21.56
C PRO A 44 14.09 -7.32 -20.83
N LEU A 45 13.74 -7.26 -19.55
CA LEU A 45 13.59 -8.42 -18.68
C LEU A 45 12.15 -8.51 -18.19
N GLY A 46 11.61 -9.73 -18.19
CA GLY A 46 10.27 -10.01 -17.65
C GLY A 46 9.11 -9.26 -18.34
N PRO A 47 7.88 -9.41 -17.81
CA PRO A 47 6.70 -8.79 -18.40
C PRO A 47 6.74 -7.25 -18.39
N LEU A 48 7.28 -6.65 -17.32
CA LEU A 48 7.40 -5.19 -17.22
C LEU A 48 8.31 -4.65 -18.32
N GLY A 49 9.52 -5.20 -18.46
CA GLY A 49 10.48 -4.77 -19.48
C GLY A 49 9.90 -4.87 -20.89
N GLU A 50 9.23 -5.98 -21.21
CA GLU A 50 8.56 -6.16 -22.49
C GLU A 50 7.45 -5.13 -22.76
N LYS A 51 6.72 -4.73 -21.71
CA LYS A 51 5.67 -3.71 -21.81
C LYS A 51 6.25 -2.31 -22.00
N VAL A 52 7.37 -1.99 -21.33
CA VAL A 52 7.90 -0.61 -21.31
C VAL A 52 9.00 -0.33 -22.34
N LYS A 53 9.57 -1.35 -23.01
CA LYS A 53 10.69 -1.18 -23.96
C LYS A 53 10.44 -0.22 -25.13
N ALA A 54 9.19 0.02 -25.49
CA ALA A 54 8.81 0.94 -26.58
C ALA A 54 8.45 2.35 -26.07
N THR A 55 8.55 2.59 -24.76
CA THR A 55 8.21 3.88 -24.16
C THR A 55 9.37 4.87 -24.28
N LYS A 56 9.05 6.16 -24.16
CA LYS A 56 10.07 7.20 -24.06
C LYS A 56 10.91 7.03 -22.79
N THR A 57 10.29 6.68 -21.66
CA THR A 57 10.98 6.42 -20.39
C THR A 57 12.08 5.37 -20.53
N TRP A 58 11.86 4.30 -21.28
CA TRP A 58 12.91 3.31 -21.54
C TRP A 58 14.13 3.91 -22.26
N THR A 59 13.89 4.77 -23.26
CA THR A 59 14.95 5.44 -24.01
C THR A 59 15.69 6.46 -23.14
N ASP A 60 14.95 7.30 -22.41
CA ASP A 60 15.52 8.32 -21.53
C ASP A 60 16.38 7.65 -20.42
N LEU A 61 15.88 6.57 -19.82
CA LEU A 61 16.57 5.79 -18.80
C LEU A 61 17.87 5.17 -19.33
N THR A 62 17.82 4.47 -20.46
CA THR A 62 19.01 3.81 -21.05
C THR A 62 20.07 4.82 -21.48
N GLN A 63 19.65 5.98 -21.99
CA GLN A 63 20.56 7.10 -22.26
C GLN A 63 21.24 7.58 -20.97
N THR A 64 20.47 7.85 -19.91
CA THR A 64 21.04 8.31 -18.64
C THR A 64 21.97 7.28 -18.01
N LEU A 65 21.72 5.97 -18.15
CA LEU A 65 22.66 4.94 -17.71
C LEU A 65 24.02 5.07 -18.39
N GLY A 66 24.05 5.34 -19.70
CA GLY A 66 25.29 5.61 -20.43
C GLY A 66 25.96 6.93 -20.03
N GLU A 67 25.20 7.94 -19.62
CA GLU A 67 25.75 9.20 -19.11
C GLU A 67 26.34 9.01 -17.71
N VAL A 68 25.65 8.27 -16.83
CA VAL A 68 26.11 7.93 -15.49
C VAL A 68 27.41 7.14 -15.56
N GLU A 69 27.50 6.17 -16.46
CA GLU A 69 28.74 5.47 -16.74
C GLU A 69 29.89 6.44 -17.01
N ARG A 70 29.67 7.37 -17.94
CA ARG A 70 30.70 8.28 -18.45
C ARG A 70 31.15 9.24 -17.37
N GLU A 71 30.22 9.81 -16.61
CA GLU A 71 30.54 10.73 -15.51
C GLU A 71 31.23 10.01 -14.35
N LEU A 72 30.78 8.80 -13.99
CA LEU A 72 31.47 7.99 -12.99
C LEU A 72 32.89 7.64 -13.46
N ARG A 73 33.06 7.18 -14.71
CA ARG A 73 34.40 6.92 -15.30
C ARG A 73 35.29 8.17 -15.27
N ARG A 74 34.74 9.37 -15.39
CA ARG A 74 35.50 10.63 -15.37
C ARG A 74 35.87 11.06 -13.96
N ILE A 75 34.93 10.99 -13.02
CA ILE A 75 35.07 11.58 -11.68
C ILE A 75 35.82 10.63 -10.73
N LEU A 76 35.71 9.32 -10.91
CA LEU A 76 36.24 8.33 -9.96
C LEU A 76 37.76 8.12 -10.01
N PRO A 77 38.45 8.15 -11.17
CA PRO A 77 39.92 8.02 -11.20
C PRO A 77 40.63 9.18 -10.52
N ASP A 78 40.11 10.41 -10.66
CA ASP A 78 40.64 11.59 -10.00
C ASP A 78 40.47 11.52 -8.47
N ILE A 79 39.39 10.86 -8.03
CA ILE A 79 39.09 10.65 -6.62
C ILE A 79 39.69 9.33 -6.15
N THR A 80 41.01 9.33 -6.02
CA THR A 80 41.81 8.42 -5.21
C THR A 80 41.27 7.02 -4.84
N LEU A 81 40.69 6.27 -5.78
CA LEU A 81 40.37 4.86 -5.58
C LEU A 81 41.65 4.02 -5.47
N GLU A 82 42.75 4.50 -6.07
CA GLU A 82 44.06 3.86 -6.01
C GLU A 82 44.64 3.74 -4.60
N ARG A 83 44.44 4.73 -3.71
CA ARG A 83 44.96 4.65 -2.32
C ARG A 83 44.26 3.58 -1.49
N THR A 84 43.13 3.04 -1.94
CA THR A 84 42.38 1.98 -1.24
C THR A 84 42.67 0.58 -1.77
N SER A 85 43.39 0.43 -2.89
CA SER A 85 43.77 -0.88 -3.41
C SER A 85 45.01 -1.40 -2.69
N THR A 86 44.81 -2.40 -1.83
CA THR A 86 45.89 -2.95 -1.00
C THR A 86 46.72 -4.03 -1.71
N ARG A 87 46.52 -4.32 -3.01
CA ARG A 87 47.13 -5.53 -3.59
C ARG A 87 47.29 -5.61 -5.10
N GLY A 88 47.46 -4.49 -5.80
CA GLY A 88 47.62 -4.50 -7.27
C GLY A 88 46.35 -4.95 -8.02
N GLU A 89 45.23 -5.10 -7.31
CA GLU A 89 43.91 -5.31 -7.87
C GLU A 89 43.33 -3.96 -8.26
N SER A 90 42.80 -3.85 -9.47
CA SER A 90 42.18 -2.61 -9.88
C SER A 90 40.87 -2.40 -9.10
N PRO A 91 40.60 -1.17 -8.65
CA PRO A 91 39.52 -0.93 -7.72
C PRO A 91 38.14 -1.09 -8.38
N THR A 92 37.21 -1.66 -7.63
CA THR A 92 35.81 -1.86 -8.05
C THR A 92 34.90 -0.85 -7.36
N LEU A 93 33.86 -0.38 -8.04
CA LEU A 93 32.83 0.47 -7.47
C LEU A 93 31.47 -0.09 -7.87
N GLN A 94 30.59 -0.41 -6.94
CA GLN A 94 29.18 -0.59 -7.28
C GLN A 94 28.44 0.67 -6.89
N ALA A 95 27.50 1.10 -7.69
CA ALA A 95 26.62 2.21 -7.42
C ALA A 95 25.18 1.71 -7.50
N LYS A 96 24.31 2.22 -6.63
CA LYS A 96 22.91 1.84 -6.57
C LYS A 96 22.08 3.06 -6.32
N LEU A 97 21.33 3.49 -7.32
CA LEU A 97 20.33 4.52 -7.21
C LEU A 97 19.00 3.88 -6.78
N SER A 98 18.45 4.35 -5.67
CA SER A 98 17.13 3.93 -5.20
C SER A 98 16.23 5.14 -5.18
N CYS A 99 15.06 5.04 -5.82
CA CYS A 99 14.03 6.07 -5.79
C CYS A 99 12.76 5.46 -5.21
N GLN A 100 12.05 6.20 -4.39
CA GLN A 100 10.88 5.72 -3.69
C GLN A 100 9.76 6.74 -3.76
N HIS A 101 8.54 6.26 -3.90
CA HIS A 101 7.34 7.06 -3.77
C HIS A 101 6.64 6.61 -2.48
N GLU A 102 6.92 7.29 -1.37
CA GLU A 102 6.39 6.92 -0.05
C GLU A 102 5.15 7.76 0.26
N ALA A 103 3.97 7.11 0.38
CA ALA A 103 2.68 7.78 0.49
C ALA A 103 2.57 8.81 1.64
N GLN A 104 3.40 8.69 2.69
CA GLN A 104 3.42 9.62 3.82
C GLN A 104 4.65 10.54 3.88
N ARG A 105 5.72 10.24 3.13
CA ARG A 105 7.02 10.94 3.25
C ARG A 105 7.45 11.65 1.98
N GLY A 106 6.65 11.57 0.92
CA GLY A 106 6.96 12.15 -0.38
C GLY A 106 7.99 11.31 -1.15
N PRO A 107 8.45 11.81 -2.32
CA PRO A 107 9.49 11.14 -3.07
C PRO A 107 10.80 11.15 -2.27
N GLY A 108 11.47 10.00 -2.22
CA GLY A 108 12.80 9.85 -1.65
C GLY A 108 13.75 9.32 -2.71
N ALA A 109 15.02 9.71 -2.64
CA ALA A 109 16.05 9.16 -3.51
C ALA A 109 17.40 9.13 -2.80
N SER A 110 18.13 8.04 -3.01
CA SER A 110 19.45 7.83 -2.44
C SER A 110 20.36 7.10 -3.40
N TRP A 111 21.66 7.27 -3.17
CA TRP A 111 22.69 6.45 -3.79
C TRP A 111 23.44 5.66 -2.72
N GLU A 112 23.68 4.39 -3.01
CA GLU A 112 24.60 3.55 -2.26
C GLU A 112 25.79 3.19 -3.16
N PHE A 113 27.00 3.42 -2.66
CA PHE A 113 28.22 3.13 -3.37
C PHE A 113 29.06 2.13 -2.57
N SER A 114 29.47 1.02 -3.19
CA SER A 114 30.34 0.01 -2.58
C SER A 114 31.68 -0.04 -3.29
N ILE A 115 32.75 0.38 -2.61
CA ILE A 115 34.11 0.35 -3.15
C ILE A 115 34.79 -0.95 -2.70
N ASN A 116 35.33 -1.70 -3.67
CA ASN A 116 35.96 -3.02 -3.48
C ASN A 116 35.06 -4.02 -2.73
N GLY A 117 33.73 -3.87 -2.85
CA GLY A 117 32.74 -4.71 -2.18
C GLY A 117 32.72 -4.61 -0.65
N GLN A 118 33.41 -3.65 -0.04
CA GLN A 118 33.57 -3.55 1.42
C GLN A 118 33.27 -2.16 1.98
N ARG A 119 33.62 -1.09 1.27
CA ARG A 119 33.49 0.27 1.78
C ARG A 119 32.20 0.87 1.25
N THR A 120 31.18 0.99 2.10
CA THR A 120 29.89 1.53 1.67
C THR A 120 29.73 3.01 2.03
N LEU A 121 29.37 3.81 1.02
CA LEU A 121 29.02 5.22 1.12
C LEU A 121 27.55 5.38 0.75
N LEU A 122 26.84 6.23 1.49
CA LEU A 122 25.43 6.53 1.26
C LEU A 122 25.28 8.03 1.03
N PHE A 123 24.61 8.38 -0.06
CA PHE A 123 24.22 9.75 -0.39
C PHE A 123 22.70 9.88 -0.35
N ASP A 124 22.21 10.77 0.49
CA ASP A 124 20.80 11.14 0.54
C ASP A 124 20.57 12.35 -0.37
N ALA A 125 19.89 12.16 -1.50
CA ALA A 125 19.73 13.20 -2.51
C ALA A 125 18.77 14.33 -2.07
N MET A 126 17.89 14.05 -1.11
CA MET A 126 16.94 15.04 -0.59
C MET A 126 17.65 16.07 0.28
N THR A 127 18.51 15.60 1.18
CA THR A 127 19.26 16.41 2.13
C THR A 127 20.63 16.84 1.60
N GLY A 128 21.15 16.15 0.59
CA GLY A 128 22.49 16.32 0.06
C GLY A 128 23.59 15.80 0.99
N LYS A 129 23.25 14.95 1.96
CA LYS A 129 24.19 14.48 2.99
C LYS A 129 24.88 13.19 2.59
N TRP A 130 26.17 13.11 2.91
CA TRP A 130 26.99 11.92 2.75
C TRP A 130 27.25 11.23 4.08
N SER A 131 27.09 9.91 4.10
CA SER A 131 27.43 9.06 5.24
C SER A 131 28.27 7.87 4.78
N ALA A 132 29.06 7.34 5.71
CA ALA A 132 29.93 6.19 5.51
C ALA A 132 29.59 5.15 6.58
N THR A 133 29.41 3.90 6.18
CA THR A 133 29.18 2.79 7.12
C THR A 133 30.49 2.24 7.68
N ASP A 134 31.59 2.43 6.95
CA ASP A 134 32.90 1.86 7.26
C ASP A 134 33.93 2.94 7.58
N PRO A 135 34.78 2.76 8.61
CA PRO A 135 35.82 3.73 8.95
C PRO A 135 36.77 4.01 7.77
N GLY A 136 37.04 2.98 6.94
CA GLY A 136 37.84 3.10 5.73
C GLY A 136 37.18 3.90 4.61
N ALA A 137 35.86 4.09 4.62
CA ALA A 137 35.15 4.90 3.65
C ALA A 137 35.17 6.40 4.00
N SER A 138 35.53 6.78 5.24
CA SER A 138 35.50 8.17 5.72
C SER A 138 36.32 9.15 4.87
N VAL A 139 37.50 8.73 4.39
CA VAL A 139 38.36 9.59 3.55
C VAL A 139 37.69 9.85 2.19
N VAL A 140 37.17 8.80 1.55
CA VAL A 140 36.47 8.92 0.27
C VAL A 140 35.18 9.73 0.44
N LYS A 141 34.47 9.53 1.56
CA LYS A 141 33.28 10.29 1.92
C LYS A 141 33.55 11.79 1.90
N GLN A 142 34.62 12.23 2.57
CA GLN A 142 34.97 13.64 2.65
C GLN A 142 35.31 14.21 1.26
N GLU A 143 36.06 13.48 0.46
CA GLU A 143 36.42 13.90 -0.90
C GLU A 143 35.19 14.02 -1.83
N TRP A 144 34.21 13.11 -1.69
CA TRP A 144 32.98 13.12 -2.50
C TRP A 144 32.00 14.19 -2.01
N GLU A 145 31.93 14.41 -0.70
CA GLU A 145 31.12 15.45 -0.07
C GLU A 145 31.59 16.86 -0.45
N ASP A 146 32.91 17.06 -0.56
CA ASP A 146 33.50 18.33 -1.01
C ASP A 146 33.36 18.54 -2.54
N ASN A 147 33.08 17.47 -3.31
CA ASN A 147 32.87 17.55 -4.75
C ASN A 147 31.44 17.99 -5.09
N GLN A 148 31.25 19.30 -5.25
CA GLN A 148 29.97 19.91 -5.62
C GLN A 148 29.45 19.45 -7.00
N GLN A 149 30.34 19.13 -7.94
CA GLN A 149 29.93 18.66 -9.27
C GLN A 149 29.30 17.27 -9.18
N LEU A 150 29.94 16.34 -8.46
CA LEU A 150 29.40 14.99 -8.22
C LEU A 150 28.07 15.08 -7.46
N THR A 151 28.05 15.82 -6.35
CA THR A 151 26.84 15.97 -5.53
C THR A 151 25.68 16.57 -6.34
N GLY A 152 25.96 17.59 -7.16
CA GLY A 152 24.96 18.19 -8.04
C GLY A 152 24.45 17.21 -9.10
N TYR A 153 25.35 16.46 -9.74
CA TYR A 153 24.99 15.47 -10.77
C TYR A 153 24.09 14.36 -10.22
N LEU A 154 24.49 13.74 -9.09
CA LEU A 154 23.70 12.69 -8.45
C LEU A 154 22.32 13.20 -8.03
N ARG A 155 22.24 14.44 -7.54
CA ARG A 155 20.98 15.07 -7.14
C ARG A 155 20.05 15.31 -8.33
N THR A 156 20.57 15.76 -9.47
CA THR A 156 19.79 15.98 -10.69
C THR A 156 19.13 14.68 -11.16
N ILE A 157 19.91 13.59 -11.25
CA ILE A 157 19.37 12.28 -11.66
C ILE A 157 18.35 11.77 -10.64
N SER A 158 18.67 11.87 -9.34
CA SER A 158 17.81 11.37 -8.27
C SER A 158 16.45 12.07 -8.18
N LEU A 159 16.44 13.40 -8.24
CA LEU A 159 15.22 14.18 -7.99
C LEU A 159 14.45 14.54 -9.27
N GLY A 160 15.11 14.53 -10.42
CA GLY A 160 14.49 14.71 -11.73
C GLY A 160 14.15 13.36 -12.34
N ASP A 161 15.09 12.83 -13.12
CA ASP A 161 14.87 11.71 -14.03
C ASP A 161 14.29 10.46 -13.33
N CYS A 162 14.90 10.06 -12.22
CA CYS A 162 14.51 8.83 -11.53
C CYS A 162 13.10 8.87 -10.94
N SER A 163 12.69 10.02 -10.42
CA SER A 163 11.34 10.23 -9.90
C SER A 163 10.29 10.14 -11.01
N GLN A 164 10.61 10.70 -12.19
CA GLN A 164 9.73 10.65 -13.35
C GLN A 164 9.60 9.22 -13.91
N TRP A 165 10.72 8.51 -14.09
CA TRP A 165 10.68 7.13 -14.56
C TRP A 165 9.91 6.23 -13.60
N LEU A 166 10.10 6.40 -12.29
CA LEU A 166 9.36 5.66 -11.27
C LEU A 166 7.85 5.82 -11.46
N GLN A 167 7.37 7.05 -11.62
CA GLN A 167 5.96 7.32 -11.78
C GLN A 167 5.35 6.60 -13.00
N GLU A 168 6.02 6.63 -14.15
CA GLU A 168 5.55 5.95 -15.36
C GLU A 168 5.66 4.42 -15.26
N LEU A 169 6.76 3.90 -14.70
CA LEU A 169 6.95 2.47 -14.50
C LEU A 169 5.88 1.90 -13.55
N LEU A 170 5.50 2.63 -12.50
CA LEU A 170 4.43 2.23 -11.59
C LEU A 170 3.08 2.15 -12.27
N GLN A 171 2.73 3.10 -13.15
CA GLN A 171 1.48 3.05 -13.90
C GLN A 171 1.40 1.75 -14.73
N HIS A 172 2.47 1.44 -15.46
CA HIS A 172 2.53 0.21 -16.25
C HIS A 172 2.55 -1.06 -15.41
N TRP A 173 3.15 -1.02 -14.23
CA TRP A 173 3.16 -2.11 -13.27
C TRP A 173 1.78 -2.34 -12.65
N GLU A 174 1.11 -1.30 -12.19
CA GLU A 174 -0.25 -1.35 -11.63
C GLU A 174 -1.25 -1.90 -12.66
N ASP A 175 -1.21 -1.41 -13.90
CA ASP A 175 -2.00 -1.94 -15.02
C ASP A 175 -1.79 -3.45 -15.27
N MET A 176 -0.60 -3.99 -14.97
CA MET A 176 -0.32 -5.44 -15.10
C MET A 176 -0.80 -6.24 -13.89
N LEU A 177 -0.85 -5.59 -12.71
CA LEU A 177 -1.40 -6.20 -11.50
C LEU A 177 -2.93 -6.16 -11.49
N GLU A 178 -3.55 -5.21 -12.19
CA GLU A 178 -4.98 -5.24 -12.46
C GLU A 178 -5.30 -6.47 -13.32
N PRO A 179 -6.12 -7.41 -12.82
CA PRO A 179 -6.53 -8.54 -13.64
C PRO A 179 -7.24 -7.98 -14.86
N THR A 180 -6.74 -8.33 -16.05
CA THR A 180 -7.40 -8.05 -17.32
C THR A 180 -8.79 -8.68 -17.26
N VAL A 181 -9.79 -7.90 -16.88
CA VAL A 181 -11.20 -8.27 -17.06
C VAL A 181 -11.47 -8.15 -18.56
N LEU A 182 -11.03 -9.16 -19.31
CA LEU A 182 -11.53 -9.41 -20.64
C LEU A 182 -13.05 -9.55 -20.51
N PRO A 183 -13.87 -8.81 -21.28
CA PRO A 183 -15.30 -9.07 -21.34
C PRO A 183 -15.51 -10.33 -22.18
N THR A 184 -15.17 -11.49 -21.62
CA THR A 184 -15.64 -12.76 -22.15
C THR A 184 -17.11 -12.85 -21.81
N LYS A 185 -17.96 -12.49 -22.77
CA LYS A 185 -19.40 -12.78 -22.74
C LYS A 185 -19.60 -14.29 -22.66
N THR A 186 -19.73 -14.83 -21.46
CA THR A 186 -20.42 -16.10 -21.19
C THR A 186 -20.94 -16.09 -19.75
N PRO A 187 -22.18 -16.55 -19.48
CA PRO A 187 -22.87 -16.25 -18.25
C PRO A 187 -22.56 -17.28 -17.16
N GLU A 188 -21.59 -16.97 -16.30
CA GLU A 188 -21.40 -17.68 -15.02
C GLU A 188 -21.69 -16.72 -13.85
N THR A 189 -22.96 -16.36 -13.67
CA THR A 189 -23.40 -15.64 -12.46
C THR A 189 -24.78 -16.06 -11.96
N GLU A 190 -25.39 -17.11 -12.53
CA GLU A 190 -26.65 -17.65 -12.02
C GLU A 190 -26.44 -18.55 -10.79
N GLN A 191 -25.34 -19.30 -10.71
CA GLN A 191 -25.14 -20.26 -9.61
C GLN A 191 -24.90 -19.61 -8.25
N SER A 192 -24.16 -18.50 -8.17
CA SER A 192 -23.87 -17.85 -6.89
C SER A 192 -25.10 -17.16 -6.31
N TYR A 193 -25.90 -16.49 -7.14
CA TYR A 193 -27.09 -15.77 -6.69
C TYR A 193 -28.18 -16.71 -6.16
N TRP A 194 -28.40 -17.84 -6.83
CA TRP A 194 -29.34 -18.87 -6.36
C TRP A 194 -28.90 -19.54 -5.07
N VAL A 195 -27.59 -19.72 -4.84
CA VAL A 195 -27.06 -20.26 -3.58
C VAL A 195 -27.25 -19.26 -2.42
N ILE A 196 -26.93 -17.98 -2.65
CA ILE A 196 -27.12 -16.92 -1.65
C ILE A 196 -28.61 -16.75 -1.32
N LEU A 197 -29.48 -16.73 -2.33
CA LEU A 197 -30.93 -16.62 -2.16
C LEU A 197 -31.52 -17.83 -1.40
N LYS A 198 -31.05 -19.06 -1.70
CA LYS A 198 -31.50 -20.27 -0.99
C LYS A 198 -31.12 -20.29 0.49
N ILE A 199 -30.03 -19.63 0.90
CA ILE A 199 -29.61 -19.55 2.30
C ILE A 199 -30.32 -18.40 3.02
N PHE A 200 -30.48 -17.24 2.38
CA PHE A 200 -31.08 -16.07 3.02
C PHE A 200 -32.60 -16.14 3.19
N ILE A 201 -33.33 -16.75 2.25
CA ILE A 201 -34.79 -16.88 2.34
C ILE A 201 -35.26 -17.61 3.62
N PRO A 202 -34.73 -18.80 3.97
CA PRO A 202 -35.18 -19.49 5.19
C PRO A 202 -34.79 -18.73 6.46
N VAL A 203 -33.62 -18.08 6.49
CA VAL A 203 -33.20 -17.28 7.66
C VAL A 203 -34.11 -16.08 7.86
N LEU A 204 -34.44 -15.36 6.80
CA LEU A 204 -35.37 -14.22 6.85
C LEU A 204 -36.79 -14.68 7.23
N SER A 205 -37.24 -15.82 6.71
CA SER A 205 -38.54 -16.40 7.05
C SER A 205 -38.63 -16.77 8.53
N VAL A 206 -37.58 -17.35 9.12
CA VAL A 206 -37.56 -17.70 10.55
C VAL A 206 -37.56 -16.43 11.41
N LEU A 207 -36.80 -15.40 11.02
CA LEU A 207 -36.76 -14.12 11.73
C LEU A 207 -38.14 -13.45 11.77
N VAL A 208 -38.86 -13.44 10.64
CA VAL A 208 -40.23 -12.88 10.57
C VAL A 208 -41.20 -13.64 11.47
N VAL A 209 -41.13 -14.98 11.51
CA VAL A 209 -41.98 -15.79 12.40
C VAL A 209 -41.69 -15.48 13.87
N ILE A 210 -40.43 -15.33 14.26
CA ILE A 210 -40.05 -14.95 15.63
C ILE A 210 -40.62 -13.57 16.00
N ILE A 211 -40.56 -12.60 15.09
CA ILE A 211 -41.12 -11.26 15.30
C ILE A 211 -42.64 -11.32 15.50
N ILE A 212 -43.36 -12.11 14.69
CA ILE A 212 -44.81 -12.29 14.83
C ILE A 212 -45.17 -12.90 16.20
N ILE A 213 -44.44 -13.93 16.63
CA ILE A 213 -44.65 -14.55 17.95
C ILE A 213 -44.43 -13.54 19.07
N PHE A 214 -43.39 -12.71 18.98
CA PHE A 214 -43.10 -11.68 19.97
C PHE A 214 -44.21 -10.62 20.05
N ILE A 215 -44.76 -10.18 18.91
CA ILE A 215 -45.89 -9.25 18.87
C ILE A 215 -47.13 -9.87 19.53
N ILE A 216 -47.43 -11.15 19.27
CA ILE A 216 -48.57 -11.84 19.89
C ILE A 216 -48.40 -11.90 21.42
N ILE A 217 -47.19 -12.20 21.91
CA ILE A 217 -46.90 -12.22 23.35
C ILE A 217 -47.14 -10.84 23.97
N ILE A 218 -46.67 -9.76 23.33
CA ILE A 218 -46.89 -8.40 23.81
C ILE A 218 -48.40 -8.08 23.89
N ILE A 219 -49.17 -8.44 22.86
CA ILE A 219 -50.62 -8.22 22.85
C ILE A 219 -51.30 -8.96 24.00
N ILE A 220 -50.92 -10.21 24.26
CA ILE A 220 -51.45 -11.00 25.39
C ILE A 220 -51.14 -10.32 26.73
N ILE A 221 -49.90 -9.86 26.91
CA ILE A 221 -49.50 -9.15 28.14
C ILE A 221 -50.35 -7.88 28.34
N ILE A 222 -50.55 -7.09 27.27
CA ILE A 222 -51.40 -5.89 27.32
C ILE A 222 -52.83 -6.25 27.71
N ILE A 223 -53.41 -7.30 27.13
CA ILE A 223 -54.77 -7.77 27.47
C ILE A 223 -54.86 -8.17 28.94
N VAL A 224 -53.87 -8.90 29.47
CA VAL A 224 -53.82 -9.30 30.88
C VAL A 224 -53.74 -8.08 31.80
N ILE A 225 -52.91 -7.08 31.46
CA ILE A 225 -52.81 -5.83 32.21
C ILE A 225 -54.16 -5.08 32.21
N ILE A 226 -54.84 -5.02 31.06
CA ILE A 226 -56.17 -4.40 30.94
C ILE A 226 -57.19 -5.14 31.82
N ILE A 227 -57.25 -6.47 31.74
CA ILE A 227 -58.15 -7.30 32.57
C ILE A 227 -57.86 -7.08 34.05
N PHE A 228 -56.59 -7.11 34.45
CA PHE A 228 -56.18 -6.85 35.83
C PHE A 228 -56.62 -5.47 36.30
N PHE A 229 -56.43 -4.44 35.47
CA PHE A 229 -56.90 -3.09 35.76
C PHE A 229 -58.42 -3.01 35.92
N PHE A 230 -59.19 -3.69 35.07
CA PHE A 230 -60.66 -3.76 35.20
C PHE A 230 -61.11 -4.50 36.46
N ILE A 231 -60.49 -5.62 36.81
CA ILE A 231 -60.77 -6.38 38.03
C ILE A 231 -60.46 -5.51 39.26
N PHE A 232 -59.29 -4.88 39.28
CA PHE A 232 -58.85 -4.03 40.39
C PHE A 232 -59.72 -2.78 40.55
N LYS A 233 -60.15 -2.17 39.43
CA LYS A 233 -61.12 -1.06 39.44
C LYS A 233 -62.49 -1.49 39.96
N LYS A 234 -62.93 -2.73 39.69
CA LYS A 234 -64.17 -3.29 40.25
C LYS A 234 -64.07 -3.52 41.77
N SER A 235 -62.90 -3.91 42.27
CA SER A 235 -62.65 -4.07 43.71
C SER A 235 -62.61 -2.75 44.49
N ARG A 236 -62.40 -1.60 43.83
CA ARG A 236 -62.37 -0.24 44.43
C ARG A 236 -63.66 0.56 44.23
N ARG A 237 -64.85 -0.05 44.13
CA ARG A 237 -66.11 0.70 44.33
C ARG A 237 -66.44 0.74 45.84
N PRO A 238 -66.35 1.90 46.51
CA PRO A 238 -66.72 2.01 47.92
C PRO A 238 -68.24 1.90 48.06
N GLY A 239 -68.69 1.07 49.00
CA GLY A 239 -70.09 0.98 49.41
C GLY A 239 -70.59 2.32 49.93
N THR A 240 -71.74 2.77 49.41
CA THR A 240 -72.43 3.97 49.87
C THR A 240 -73.38 3.57 51.00
N THR A 241 -73.15 4.11 52.20
CA THR A 241 -74.08 4.08 53.34
C THR A 241 -74.76 5.44 53.50
N VAL A 242 -76.08 5.49 53.37
CA VAL A 242 -77.06 6.48 53.89
C VAL A 242 -78.39 5.70 53.89
N GLY A 243 -79.28 5.63 54.89
CA GLY A 243 -79.55 6.38 56.10
C GLY A 243 -81.08 6.53 56.25
N GLU A 244 -81.63 6.10 57.39
CA GLU A 244 -82.85 6.61 58.06
C GLU A 244 -84.31 6.31 57.57
N GLN A 245 -85.01 5.49 58.40
CA GLN A 245 -86.32 5.65 59.07
C GLN A 245 -87.69 5.96 58.39
N GLN A 246 -88.64 5.09 58.81
CA GLN A 246 -90.00 5.33 59.37
C GLN A 246 -91.13 5.88 58.48
N ALA A 247 -92.23 5.13 58.39
CA ALA A 247 -93.41 5.26 59.29
C ALA A 247 -94.65 4.56 58.67
N GLY A 248 -95.43 3.84 59.48
CA GLY A 248 -96.84 3.51 59.18
C GLY A 248 -97.74 4.76 59.30
N PRO A 249 -99.06 4.68 59.58
CA PRO A 249 -99.91 3.51 59.81
C PRO A 249 -101.31 3.63 59.14
N ARG A 250 -102.18 2.61 59.26
CA ARG A 250 -103.46 2.56 60.04
C ARG A 250 -104.63 2.18 59.11
N VAL A 251 -105.19 0.99 59.30
CA VAL A 251 -106.48 0.71 59.96
C VAL A 251 -107.69 0.96 59.07
N SER A 252 -108.51 -0.08 58.84
CA SER A 252 -109.96 0.03 59.11
C SER A 252 -110.65 -1.35 59.10
N GLY A 253 -111.35 -1.65 60.20
CA GLY A 253 -112.72 -2.13 60.17
C GLY A 253 -113.02 -3.59 59.78
N ARG A 254 -113.45 -4.37 60.78
CA ARG A 254 -114.62 -5.25 60.64
C ARG A 254 -115.43 -5.20 61.94
N THR A 255 -116.74 -5.01 61.78
CA THR A 255 -117.84 -5.18 62.74
C THR A 255 -117.71 -6.49 63.53
N VAL A 256 -118.17 -6.62 64.77
CA VAL A 256 -119.36 -6.09 65.48
C VAL A 256 -119.01 -5.65 66.89
#